data_AF-A0A528V7U4-F1
#
_entry.id   AF-A0A528V7U4-F1
#
_cell.length_a   1.000
_cell.length_b   1.000
_cell.length_c   1.000
_cell.angle_alpha   90.00
_cell.angle_beta   90.00
_cell.angle_gamma   90.00
#
_symmetry.space_group_name_H-M   'P 1'
#
loop_
_entity.id
_entity.type
_entity.pdbx_description
1 polymer ?
#
loop_
_entity_poly.entity_id
_entity_poly.type
_entity_poly.pdbx_seq_one_letter_code
_entity_poly.pdbx_strand_id
1 'polypeptide(L)' 'MAVIAKILVFAGSIRSCAYSGRTADVAQKELALHGAEVTRISLADYPLPILDEDLEKEKGIPENAIKLAR' A
#
# COMPACT_ATOMS: atom_id res chain seq x y z
N MET A 1 -26.65 8.27 -7.84
CA MET A 1 -25.26 8.72 -7.60
C MET A 1 -24.33 7.95 -8.53
N ALA A 2 -23.36 8.62 -9.13
CA ALA A 2 -22.27 7.92 -9.81
C ALA A 2 -21.44 7.18 -8.76
N VAL A 3 -21.08 5.91 -9.01
CA VAL A 3 -20.17 5.16 -8.16
C VAL A 3 -18.75 5.65 -8.46
N ILE A 4 -18.08 6.24 -7.48
CA ILE A 4 -16.67 6.62 -7.58
C ILE A 4 -15.84 5.39 -7.20
N ALA A 5 -14.97 4.93 -8.10
CA ALA A 5 -14.07 3.82 -7.81
C ALA A 5 -13.02 4.25 -6.78
N LYS A 6 -12.88 3.49 -5.70
CA LYS A 6 -11.82 3.65 -4.69
C LYS A 6 -10.70 2.64 -4.98
N ILE A 7 -9.49 3.12 -5.25
CA ILE A 7 -8.38 2.27 -5.71
C ILE A 7 -7.15 2.50 -4.83
N LEU A 8 -6.65 1.42 -4.23
CA LEU A 8 -5.37 1.41 -3.52
C LEU A 8 -4.24 1.03 -4.49
N VAL A 9 -3.18 1.84 -4.53
CA VAL A 9 -1.99 1.64 -5.36
C VAL A 9 -0.75 1.55 -4.47
N PHE A 10 0.08 0.54 -4.71
CA PHE A 10 1.41 0.40 -4.09
C PHE A 10 2.35 -0.35 -5.03
N ALA A 11 3.66 -0.17 -4.81
CA ALA A 11 4.68 -0.81 -5.63
C ALA A 11 5.12 -2.16 -5.02
N GLY A 12 5.38 -3.16 -5.87
CA GLY A 12 5.93 -4.45 -5.45
C GLY A 12 7.40 -4.44 -5.03
N SER A 13 8.05 -3.27 -4.99
CA SER A 13 9.42 -3.12 -4.51
C SER A 13 9.62 -1.75 -3.87
N ILE A 14 10.30 -1.76 -2.73
CA ILE A 14 10.68 -0.56 -1.97
C ILE A 14 12.10 -0.07 -2.29
N ARG A 15 12.84 -0.75 -3.18
CA ARG A 15 14.20 -0.31 -3.51
C ARG A 15 14.16 1.06 -4.16
N SER A 16 15.19 1.86 -3.91
CA SER A 16 15.40 3.10 -4.63
C SER A 16 15.42 2.86 -6.14
N CYS A 17 14.74 3.73 -6.89
CA CYS A 17 14.62 3.66 -8.34
C CYS A 17 13.98 2.37 -8.89
N ALA A 18 13.12 1.68 -8.12
CA ALA A 18 12.34 0.57 -8.64
C ALA A 18 11.41 1.02 -9.78
N TYR A 19 11.38 0.27 -10.88
CA TYR A 19 10.44 0.55 -11.96
C TYR A 19 8.99 0.46 -11.49
N SER A 20 8.68 -0.50 -10.60
CA SER A 20 7.35 -0.63 -9.97
C SER A 20 6.92 0.63 -9.21
N GLY A 21 7.86 1.34 -8.57
CA GLY A 21 7.59 2.62 -7.91
C GLY A 21 7.14 3.68 -8.91
N ARG A 22 7.93 3.84 -9.98
CA ARG A 22 7.61 4.78 -11.07
C ARG A 22 6.29 4.43 -11.76
N THR A 23 6.02 3.14 -11.99
CA THR A 23 4.76 2.66 -12.55
C THR A 23 3.59 2.99 -11.63
N ALA A 24 3.73 2.79 -10.33
CA ALA A 24 2.71 3.12 -9.35
C ALA A 24 2.40 4.63 -9.30
N ASP A 25 3.41 5.48 -9.46
CA ASP A 25 3.25 6.93 -9.48
C ASP A 25 2.48 7.40 -10.73
N VAL A 26 2.80 6.84 -11.90
CA VAL A 26 2.05 7.10 -13.14
C VAL A 26 0.63 6.55 -13.04
N ALA A 27 0.45 5.34 -12.50
CA ALA A 27 -0.87 4.73 -12.32
C ALA A 27 -1.78 5.59 -11.44
N GLN A 28 -1.28 6.09 -10.31
CA GLN A 28 -2.06 6.99 -9.45
C GLN A 28 -2.56 8.22 -10.21
N LYS A 29 -1.66 8.85 -10.99
CA LYS A 29 -2.00 10.04 -11.78
C LYS A 29 -3.09 9.74 -12.81
N GLU A 30 -2.92 8.69 -13.60
CA GLU A 30 -3.89 8.31 -14.64
C GLU A 30 -5.25 7.96 -14.04
N LEU A 31 -5.29 7.16 -12.98
CA LEU A 31 -6.53 6.79 -12.30
C LEU A 31 -7.29 8.02 -11.76
N ALA A 32 -6.57 8.99 -11.16
CA ALA A 32 -7.18 10.22 -10.68
C ALA A 32 -7.75 11.09 -11.83
N LEU A 33 -7.06 11.15 -12.98
CA LEU A 33 -7.56 11.85 -14.17
C LEU A 33 -8.85 11.23 -14.72
N HIS A 34 -9.03 9.92 -14.54
CA HIS A 34 -10.26 9.21 -14.88
C HIS A 34 -11.36 9.29 -13.80
N GLY A 35 -11.16 10.08 -12.75
CA GLY A 35 -12.16 10.34 -11.71
C GLY A 35 -12.22 9.29 -10.61
N ALA A 36 -11.21 8.44 -10.47
CA ALA A 36 -11.10 7.53 -9.34
C ALA A 36 -10.59 8.25 -8.07
N GLU A 37 -11.06 7.80 -6.91
CA GLU A 37 -10.48 8.14 -5.61
C GLU A 37 -9.30 7.20 -5.36
N VAL A 38 -8.07 7.72 -5.45
CA VAL A 38 -6.86 6.90 -5.38
C VAL A 38 -6.12 7.13 -4.08
N THR A 39 -5.80 6.03 -3.39
CA THR A 39 -4.89 6.02 -2.25
C THR A 39 -3.57 5.41 -2.70
N ARG A 40 -2.47 6.15 -2.61
CA ARG A 40 -1.12 5.65 -2.88
C ARG A 40 -0.33 5.54 -1.59
N ILE A 41 0.22 4.37 -1.33
CA ILE A 41 1.07 4.10 -0.16
C ILE A 41 2.41 3.53 -0.57
N SER A 42 3.47 3.75 0.20
CA SER A 42 4.71 2.98 0.10
C SER A 42 4.72 1.88 1.15
N LEU A 43 5.09 0.65 0.76
CA LEU A 43 5.31 -0.42 1.75
C LEU A 43 6.50 -0.12 2.67
N ALA A 44 7.38 0.81 2.29
CA ALA A 44 8.46 1.28 3.15
C ALA A 44 7.96 2.07 4.37
N ASP A 45 6.75 2.63 4.29
CA ASP A 45 6.12 3.36 5.40
C ASP A 45 5.52 2.40 6.44
N TYR A 46 5.33 1.13 6.06
CA TYR A 46 4.74 0.08 6.88
C TYR A 46 5.68 -1.14 6.95
N PRO A 47 6.89 -1.01 7.52
CA PRO A 47 7.76 -2.15 7.67
C PRO A 47 7.08 -3.21 8.54
N LEU A 48 7.01 -4.44 8.01
CA LEU A 48 6.44 -5.60 8.65
C LEU A 48 7.50 -6.69 8.79
N PRO A 49 7.51 -7.45 9.91
CA PRO A 49 8.38 -8.61 10.04
C PRO A 49 7.98 -9.68 9.03
N ILE A 50 8.85 -10.67 8.84
CA ILE A 50 8.41 -11.94 8.22
C ILE A 50 7.26 -12.48 9.08
N LEU A 51 6.20 -12.94 8.41
CA LEU A 51 5.06 -13.54 9.10
C LEU A 51 5.55 -14.76 9.90
N ASP A 52 5.31 -14.70 11.21
CA ASP A 52 5.61 -15.74 12.18
C ASP A 52 4.43 -15.83 13.14
N GLU A 53 3.70 -16.95 13.08
CA GLU A 53 2.46 -17.15 13.84
C GLU A 53 2.71 -17.32 15.34
N ASP A 54 3.90 -17.77 15.75
CA ASP A 54 4.24 -17.88 17.18
C ASP A 54 4.61 -16.51 17.74
N LEU A 55 5.35 -15.71 16.97
CA LEU A 55 5.63 -14.31 17.30
C LEU A 55 4.33 -13.48 17.41
N GLU A 56 3.38 -13.67 16.50
CA GLU A 56 2.09 -12.97 16.54
C GLU A 56 1.26 -13.38 17.77
N LYS A 57 1.24 -14.67 18.15
CA LYS A 57 0.57 -15.11 19.38
C LYS A 57 1.20 -14.49 20.64
N GLU A 58 2.53 -14.38 20.66
CA GLU A 58 3.27 -13.83 21.82
C GLU A 58 3.15 -12.31 21.92
N LYS A 59 3.32 -11.59 20.80
CA LYS A 59 3.48 -10.12 20.77
C LYS A 59 2.28 -9.38 20.20
N GLY A 60 1.30 -10.10 19.67
CA GLY A 60 0.14 -9.55 18.97
C GLY A 60 0.47 -9.10 17.54
N ILE A 61 -0.54 -8.52 16.90
CA ILE A 61 -0.48 -8.02 15.52
C ILE A 61 0.47 -6.80 15.47
N PRO A 62 1.42 -6.74 14.51
CA PRO A 62 2.30 -5.59 14.34
C PRO A 62 1.54 -4.27 14.15
N GLU A 63 2.00 -3.19 14.81
CA GLU A 63 1.34 -1.88 14.74
C GLU A 63 1.17 -1.36 13.30
N ASN A 64 2.18 -1.59 12.44
CA ASN A 64 2.12 -1.18 11.05
C ASN A 64 1.08 -1.96 10.23
N ALA A 65 0.76 -3.21 10.61
CA ALA A 65 -0.32 -3.96 9.97
C ALA A 65 -1.68 -3.35 10.33
N ILE A 66 -1.85 -2.92 11.58
CA ILE A 66 -3.07 -2.23 12.04
C ILE A 66 -3.21 -0.87 11.36
N LYS A 67 -2.11 -0.11 11.21
CA LYS A 67 -2.12 1.18 10.49
C LYS A 67 -2.48 1.01 9.02
N LEU A 68 -1.96 -0.03 8.35
CA LEU A 68 -2.24 -0.30 6.95
C LEU A 68 -3.70 -0.73 6.69
N ALA A 69 -4.31 -1.42 7.65
CA ALA A 69 -5.68 -1.92 7.54
C ALA A 69 -6.77 -0.84 7.76
N ARG A 70 -6.38 0.38 8.14
CA ARG A 70 -7.29 1.51 8.44
C ARG A 70 -7.28 2.54 7.31
#